data_AF-A0A9P1FUD8-F1
#
_entry.id   AF-A0A9P1FUD8-F1
#
_cell.length_a   1.000
_cell.length_b   1.000
_cell.length_c   1.000
_cell.angle_alpha   90.00
_cell.angle_beta   90.00
_cell.angle_gamma   90.00
#
_symmetry.space_group_name_H-M   'P 1'
#
loop_
_entity.id
_entity.type
_entity.pdbx_description
1 polymer ?
#
loop_
_entity_poly.entity_id
_entity_poly.type
_entity_poly.pdbx_seq_one_letter_code
_entity_poly.pdbx_strand_id
1 'polypeptide(L)'
;MGKTDATDSADPPDPIFVVVQWSSSEPKFSKISLEASASSWTLAKFKAHAAAVLQVEHLQLPDFNEDMDEMTLSDLSIGLTNVPILLDLAGAEPTLAVPAAATAPEDEEEEAEAAVAEASEASAAVPKAVPKGPPSFATRKALEDASEVKDGWLFLSGQLAASSLDCLQRLGISHVMNCCERIPCKFKGRLKYKVIPVMDTKSSDIRVYIPDAVAFIDEVLAAKGKVLVHCMVGASRSVSLVLAWLVAQCKLPLKQAFQLVRSKRHQARPNRSFCEQLMDFEEETLGSRSACLADFFHK
;
A
#
# COMPACT_ATOMS: atom_id res chain seq x y z
N MET A 1 -21.03 -35.44 44.76
CA MET A 1 -20.19 -35.82 43.61
C MET A 1 -20.86 -35.33 42.35
N GLY A 2 -20.22 -34.45 41.60
CA GLY A 2 -20.73 -33.94 40.33
C GLY A 2 -20.06 -32.61 39.96
N LYS A 3 -18.77 -32.66 39.61
CA LYS A 3 -18.10 -31.56 38.91
C LYS A 3 -18.61 -31.57 37.47
N THR A 4 -19.12 -30.45 36.99
CA THR A 4 -19.21 -30.17 35.55
C THR A 4 -18.16 -29.11 35.25
N ASP A 5 -17.01 -29.55 34.75
CA ASP A 5 -16.05 -28.68 34.09
C ASP A 5 -16.72 -28.12 32.83
N ALA A 6 -16.95 -26.81 32.81
CA ALA A 6 -17.23 -26.09 31.58
C ALA A 6 -15.90 -25.90 30.86
N THR A 7 -15.60 -26.80 29.93
CA THR A 7 -14.59 -26.56 28.89
C THR A 7 -15.10 -25.42 28.01
N ASP A 8 -14.50 -24.25 28.20
CA ASP A 8 -14.58 -23.08 27.35
C ASP A 8 -14.10 -23.46 25.94
N SER A 9 -15.03 -23.89 25.07
CA SER A 9 -14.73 -24.10 23.66
C SER A 9 -14.67 -22.74 22.98
N ALA A 10 -13.55 -22.03 23.17
CA ALA A 10 -13.21 -20.92 22.31
C ALA A 10 -13.09 -21.48 20.88
N ASP A 11 -13.97 -21.05 19.99
CA ASP A 11 -13.84 -21.34 18.57
C ASP A 11 -12.40 -21.04 18.13
N PRO A 12 -11.77 -21.91 17.32
CA PRO A 12 -10.41 -21.66 16.87
C PRO A 12 -10.39 -20.31 16.15
N PRO A 13 -9.43 -19.44 16.46
CA PRO A 13 -9.38 -18.11 15.88
C PRO A 13 -9.27 -18.16 14.36
N ASP A 14 -10.05 -17.32 13.67
CA ASP A 14 -10.05 -17.25 12.20
C ASP A 14 -8.60 -17.05 11.67
N PRO A 15 -8.16 -17.87 10.71
CA PRO A 15 -6.82 -17.76 10.17
C PRO A 15 -6.67 -16.45 9.39
N ILE A 16 -5.56 -15.77 9.63
CA ILE A 16 -5.19 -14.60 8.84
C ILE A 16 -4.48 -15.08 7.58
N PHE A 17 -4.90 -14.56 6.44
CA PHE A 17 -4.22 -14.82 5.17
C PHE A 17 -3.44 -13.60 4.72
N VAL A 18 -2.11 -13.74 4.73
CA VAL A 18 -1.21 -12.76 4.15
C VAL A 18 -0.66 -13.32 2.85
N VAL A 19 -0.82 -12.56 1.77
CA VAL A 19 -0.21 -12.91 0.49
C VAL A 19 1.11 -12.17 0.39
N VAL A 20 2.20 -12.93 0.39
CA VAL A 20 3.55 -12.40 0.21
C VAL A 20 3.89 -12.43 -1.26
N GLN A 21 4.27 -11.28 -1.82
CA GLN A 21 4.90 -11.23 -3.13
C GLN A 21 6.41 -11.01 -2.98
N TRP A 22 7.19 -11.79 -3.72
CA TRP A 22 8.64 -11.69 -3.81
C TRP A 22 9.07 -10.65 -4.86
N SER A 23 10.19 -9.96 -4.63
CA SER A 23 10.78 -9.00 -5.56
C SER A 23 11.64 -9.62 -6.68
N SER A 24 11.68 -10.95 -6.84
CA SER A 24 12.36 -11.60 -7.96
C SER A 24 11.78 -11.18 -9.31
N SER A 25 12.58 -11.34 -10.38
CA SER A 25 12.19 -11.05 -11.78
C SER A 25 10.84 -11.66 -12.17
N GLU A 26 10.44 -12.77 -11.52
CA GLU A 26 9.07 -13.27 -11.53
C GLU A 26 8.41 -13.14 -10.15
N PRO A 27 7.24 -12.50 -10.03
CA PRO A 27 6.53 -12.38 -8.78
C PRO A 27 5.94 -13.73 -8.35
N LYS A 28 6.51 -14.33 -7.31
CA LYS A 28 5.92 -15.49 -6.63
C LYS A 28 4.95 -15.01 -5.56
N PHE A 29 3.80 -15.69 -5.45
CA PHE A 29 2.81 -15.42 -4.40
C PHE A 29 2.83 -16.58 -3.40
N SER A 30 3.13 -16.29 -2.15
CA SER A 30 3.05 -17.24 -1.05
C SER A 30 1.94 -16.85 -0.11
N LYS A 31 1.14 -17.81 0.34
CA LYS A 31 0.11 -17.60 1.35
C LYS A 31 0.68 -18.02 2.71
N ILE A 32 0.84 -17.06 3.62
CA ILE A 32 1.18 -17.35 5.02
C ILE A 32 -0.12 -17.38 5.81
N SER A 33 -0.43 -18.53 6.40
CA SER A 33 -1.57 -18.71 7.29
C SER A 33 -1.08 -18.56 8.72
N LEU A 34 -1.65 -17.63 9.46
CA LEU A 34 -1.33 -17.44 10.87
C LEU A 34 -2.41 -18.10 11.72
N GLU A 35 -2.01 -18.94 12.67
CA GLU A 35 -2.88 -19.42 13.74
C GLU A 35 -3.02 -18.28 14.76
N ALA A 36 -4.25 -17.89 15.11
CA ALA A 36 -4.62 -16.70 15.90
C ALA A 36 -4.97 -15.42 15.13
N SER A 37 -5.75 -14.55 15.81
CA SER A 37 -6.33 -13.33 15.25
C SER A 37 -5.30 -12.22 15.02
N ALA A 38 -5.60 -11.25 14.14
CA ALA A 38 -4.65 -10.19 13.78
C ALA A 38 -4.23 -9.28 14.94
N SER A 39 -5.04 -9.22 16.01
CA SER A 39 -4.72 -8.50 17.24
C SER A 39 -3.73 -9.24 18.14
N SER A 40 -3.48 -10.53 17.91
CA SER A 40 -2.53 -11.34 18.70
C SER A 40 -1.11 -11.36 18.11
N TRP A 41 -0.98 -10.99 16.84
CA TRP A 41 0.27 -10.97 16.11
C TRP A 41 0.87 -9.57 16.10
N THR A 42 2.03 -9.37 16.72
CA THR A 42 2.83 -8.15 16.51
C THR A 42 3.58 -8.24 15.19
N LEU A 43 4.00 -7.09 14.65
CA LEU A 43 4.78 -7.06 13.43
C LEU A 43 6.12 -7.80 13.59
N ALA A 44 6.80 -7.71 14.74
CA ALA A 44 8.00 -8.51 15.03
C ALA A 44 7.72 -10.02 14.93
N LYS A 45 6.66 -10.51 15.57
CA LYS A 45 6.29 -11.93 15.54
C LYS A 45 5.98 -12.39 14.12
N PHE A 46 5.27 -11.56 13.36
CA PHE A 46 4.98 -11.83 11.95
C PHE A 46 6.26 -11.88 11.11
N LYS A 47 7.17 -10.91 11.25
CA LYS A 47 8.44 -10.88 10.53
C LYS A 47 9.27 -12.13 10.80
N ALA A 48 9.39 -12.54 12.07
CA ALA A 48 10.12 -13.74 12.46
C ALA A 48 9.49 -15.02 11.90
N HIS A 49 8.15 -15.15 11.97
CA HIS A 49 7.44 -16.29 11.42
C HIS A 49 7.56 -16.35 9.88
N ALA A 50 7.38 -15.23 9.20
CA ALA A 50 7.55 -15.13 7.76
C ALA A 50 9.00 -15.45 7.35
N ALA A 51 10.00 -14.93 8.05
CA ALA A 51 11.41 -15.24 7.80
C ALA A 51 11.69 -16.76 7.90
N ALA A 52 11.16 -17.42 8.93
CA ALA A 52 11.27 -18.87 9.10
C ALA A 52 10.58 -19.66 7.97
N VAL A 53 9.36 -19.27 7.59
CA VAL A 53 8.61 -19.91 6.47
C VAL A 53 9.33 -19.72 5.13
N LEU A 54 9.94 -18.56 4.93
CA LEU A 54 10.62 -18.19 3.68
C LEU A 54 12.11 -18.59 3.68
N GLN A 55 12.63 -19.14 4.79
CA GLN A 55 14.02 -19.55 4.96
C GLN A 55 15.05 -18.44 4.73
N VAL A 56 14.74 -17.23 5.20
CA VAL A 56 15.62 -16.05 5.16
C VAL A 56 16.04 -15.63 6.57
N GLU A 57 17.27 -15.14 6.75
CA GLU A 57 17.74 -14.72 8.08
C GLU A 57 17.01 -13.48 8.59
N HIS A 58 16.85 -12.46 7.74
CA HIS A 58 16.29 -11.18 8.13
C HIS A 58 15.25 -10.70 7.12
N LEU A 59 14.04 -10.41 7.59
CA LEU A 59 12.98 -9.78 6.79
C LEU A 59 12.81 -8.30 7.19
N GLN A 60 13.29 -7.40 6.34
CA GLN A 60 12.94 -5.97 6.44
C GLN A 60 11.78 -5.63 5.52
N LEU A 61 10.81 -4.88 6.04
CA LEU A 61 9.72 -4.33 5.24
C LEU A 61 10.02 -2.86 4.96
N PRO A 62 10.08 -2.41 3.70
CA PRO A 62 10.57 -1.08 3.37
C PRO A 62 9.87 0.04 4.16
N ASP A 63 8.56 -0.08 4.36
CA ASP A 63 7.72 0.97 4.94
C ASP A 63 7.49 0.85 6.46
N PHE A 64 8.13 -0.12 7.15
CA PHE A 64 8.00 -0.33 8.59
C PHE A 64 9.33 -0.13 9.30
N ASN A 65 9.33 0.58 10.43
CA ASN A 65 10.52 0.78 11.26
C ASN A 65 10.44 -0.08 12.54
N GLU A 66 11.49 -0.05 13.35
CA GLU A 66 11.56 -0.81 14.61
C GLU A 66 10.47 -0.37 15.61
N ASP A 67 10.10 0.90 15.64
CA ASP A 67 9.01 1.39 16.50
C ASP A 67 7.65 0.73 16.20
N MET A 68 7.46 0.24 14.97
CA MET A 68 6.25 -0.48 14.56
C MET A 68 6.27 -1.96 14.93
N ASP A 69 7.40 -2.51 15.39
CA ASP A 69 7.53 -3.94 15.68
C ASP A 69 6.67 -4.38 16.87
N GLU A 70 6.32 -3.45 17.75
CA GLU A 70 5.41 -3.66 18.87
C GLU A 70 3.93 -3.58 18.47
N MET A 71 3.60 -2.98 17.31
CA MET A 71 2.21 -2.85 16.85
C MET A 71 1.65 -4.18 16.37
N THR A 72 0.36 -4.41 16.58
CA THR A 72 -0.31 -5.61 16.07
C THR A 72 -0.57 -5.51 14.58
N LEU A 73 -0.71 -6.64 13.89
CA LEU A 73 -1.13 -6.67 12.50
C LEU A 73 -2.48 -5.95 12.33
N SER A 74 -3.41 -6.11 13.28
CA SER A 74 -4.67 -5.36 13.29
C SER A 74 -4.47 -3.84 13.39
N ASP A 75 -3.55 -3.37 14.23
CA ASP A 75 -3.23 -1.93 14.33
C ASP A 75 -2.70 -1.38 12.99
N LEU A 76 -1.93 -2.20 12.28
CA LEU A 76 -1.39 -1.91 10.96
C LEU A 76 -2.37 -2.20 9.81
N SER A 77 -3.60 -2.66 10.13
CA SER A 77 -4.59 -3.15 9.16
C SER A 77 -4.08 -4.30 8.26
N ILE A 78 -3.03 -4.99 8.69
CA ILE A 78 -2.48 -6.20 8.12
C ILE A 78 -3.33 -7.37 8.64
N GLY A 79 -3.87 -8.19 7.74
CA GLY A 79 -4.64 -9.37 8.11
C GLY A 79 -6.14 -9.18 8.33
N LEU A 80 -6.64 -7.95 8.36
CA LEU A 80 -8.08 -7.66 8.29
C LEU A 80 -8.59 -7.50 6.85
N THR A 81 -7.66 -7.34 5.90
CA THR A 81 -7.94 -6.84 4.55
C THR A 81 -7.65 -7.87 3.46
N ASN A 82 -7.06 -9.04 3.79
CA ASN A 82 -6.52 -10.03 2.85
C ASN A 82 -5.55 -9.43 1.80
N VAL A 83 -4.98 -8.26 2.08
CA VAL A 83 -4.14 -7.52 1.13
C VAL A 83 -2.77 -8.17 1.03
N PRO A 84 -2.27 -8.36 -0.20
CA PRO A 84 -0.90 -8.79 -0.40
C PRO A 84 0.11 -7.78 0.14
N ILE A 85 1.05 -8.23 0.96
CA ILE A 85 2.21 -7.45 1.38
C ILE A 85 3.36 -7.81 0.45
N LEU A 86 3.93 -6.79 -0.20
CA LEU A 86 5.16 -6.98 -0.96
C LEU A 86 6.32 -7.07 0.03
N LEU A 87 7.02 -8.21 0.03
CA LEU A 87 8.28 -8.38 0.75
C LEU A 87 9.41 -8.17 -0.25
N ASP A 88 10.19 -7.11 -0.05
CA ASP A 88 11.42 -6.95 -0.81
C ASP A 88 12.53 -7.74 -0.11
N LEU A 89 12.93 -8.84 -0.73
CA LEU A 89 13.98 -9.72 -0.23
C LEU A 89 15.30 -9.50 -0.96
N ALA A 90 15.43 -8.41 -1.74
CA ALA A 90 16.69 -8.02 -2.33
C ALA A 90 17.73 -7.78 -1.21
N GLY A 91 18.68 -8.72 -1.07
CA GLY A 91 19.71 -8.71 -0.02
C GLY A 91 19.49 -9.69 1.14
N ALA A 92 18.39 -10.45 1.17
CA ALA A 92 18.23 -11.54 2.13
C ALA A 92 18.95 -12.79 1.61
N GLU A 93 20.05 -13.19 2.25
CA GLU A 93 20.73 -14.44 1.90
C GLU A 93 19.85 -15.65 2.31
N PRO A 94 19.56 -16.59 1.37
CA PRO A 94 18.88 -17.84 1.72
C PRO A 94 19.75 -18.65 2.69
N THR A 95 19.15 -19.14 3.77
CA THR A 95 19.87 -19.94 4.79
C THR A 95 20.29 -21.34 4.30
N LEU A 96 19.84 -21.77 3.12
CA LEU A 96 20.24 -23.03 2.51
C LEU A 96 21.26 -22.78 1.40
N ALA A 97 22.53 -23.02 1.74
CA ALA A 97 23.58 -23.29 0.77
C ALA A 97 23.15 -24.45 -0.14
N VAL A 98 22.96 -24.17 -1.43
CA VAL A 98 22.89 -25.19 -2.46
C VAL A 98 24.24 -25.93 -2.48
N PRO A 99 24.30 -27.27 -2.50
CA PRO A 99 25.57 -27.97 -2.64
C PRO A 99 26.20 -27.59 -3.97
N ALA A 100 27.46 -27.17 -3.90
CA ALA A 100 28.26 -26.68 -5.00
C ALA A 100 28.21 -27.61 -6.22
N ALA A 101 27.92 -27.04 -7.40
CA ALA A 101 28.25 -27.66 -8.66
C ALA A 101 28.71 -26.60 -9.68
N ALA A 102 30.00 -26.70 -9.99
CA ALA A 102 30.70 -26.22 -11.19
C ALA A 102 30.79 -24.71 -11.45
N THR A 103 31.96 -24.19 -11.08
CA THR A 103 32.68 -23.02 -11.57
C THR A 103 32.70 -22.85 -13.10
N ALA A 104 32.53 -21.60 -13.57
CA ALA A 104 33.43 -20.82 -14.45
C ALA A 104 32.66 -19.74 -15.25
N PRO A 105 33.33 -18.68 -15.75
CA PRO A 105 34.19 -17.72 -15.07
C PRO A 105 33.54 -16.32 -15.03
N GLU A 106 34.20 -15.44 -14.29
CA GLU A 106 33.89 -14.03 -14.05
C GLU A 106 34.10 -13.20 -15.33
N ASP A 107 33.10 -12.42 -15.71
CA ASP A 107 33.28 -11.27 -16.59
C ASP A 107 33.01 -10.00 -15.76
N GLU A 108 34.09 -9.25 -15.53
CA GLU A 108 34.11 -7.91 -14.96
C GLU A 108 33.48 -6.92 -15.94
N GLU A 109 32.39 -6.24 -15.58
CA GLU A 109 32.01 -4.96 -16.22
C GLU A 109 31.52 -3.95 -15.17
N GLU A 110 32.50 -3.21 -14.67
CA GLU A 110 32.57 -1.74 -14.54
C GLU A 110 31.31 -0.97 -14.10
N GLU A 111 31.38 -0.48 -12.85
CA GLU A 111 30.55 0.63 -12.36
C GLU A 111 30.80 1.90 -13.18
N ALA A 112 29.75 2.40 -13.84
CA ALA A 112 29.75 3.74 -14.40
C ALA A 112 28.70 4.61 -13.66
N GLU A 113 29.20 5.40 -12.71
CA GLU A 113 28.54 6.63 -12.29
C GLU A 113 28.41 7.57 -13.50
N ALA A 114 27.21 8.09 -13.76
CA ALA A 114 27.03 9.20 -14.68
C ALA A 114 25.88 10.13 -14.25
N ALA A 115 26.30 11.24 -13.65
CA ALA A 115 25.90 12.61 -13.92
C ALA A 115 24.41 12.99 -13.99
N VAL A 116 24.06 13.89 -13.08
CA VAL A 116 22.87 14.73 -13.03
C VAL A 116 22.85 15.66 -14.24
N ALA A 117 21.75 15.66 -15.00
CA ALA A 117 21.44 16.71 -15.96
C ALA A 117 19.97 17.10 -15.81
N GLU A 118 19.75 18.33 -15.30
CA GLU A 118 18.48 19.04 -15.41
C GLU A 118 18.19 19.37 -16.88
N ALA A 119 16.97 19.10 -17.33
CA ALA A 119 16.41 19.73 -18.52
C ALA A 119 14.87 19.84 -18.43
N SER A 120 14.44 21.09 -18.22
CA SER A 120 13.24 21.82 -18.68
C SER A 120 11.90 21.11 -18.95
N GLU A 121 10.85 21.71 -18.38
CA GLU A 121 9.43 21.56 -18.71
C GLU A 121 9.11 21.85 -20.19
N ALA A 122 8.34 20.96 -20.83
CA ALA A 122 7.07 21.26 -21.50
C ALA A 122 6.48 20.01 -22.18
N SER A 123 5.21 19.72 -21.84
CA SER A 123 4.17 19.11 -22.68
C SER A 123 4.49 17.91 -23.59
N ALA A 124 4.08 16.71 -23.18
CA ALA A 124 3.31 15.78 -24.01
C ALA A 124 2.81 14.59 -23.16
N ALA A 125 1.51 14.30 -23.23
CA ALA A 125 0.93 13.08 -22.69
C ALA A 125 1.64 11.85 -23.28
N VAL A 126 2.03 10.90 -22.43
CA VAL A 126 2.71 9.68 -22.86
C VAL A 126 1.72 8.51 -22.88
N PRO A 127 1.19 8.09 -24.03
CA PRO A 127 0.59 6.77 -24.16
C PRO A 127 1.68 5.76 -24.49
N LYS A 128 2.28 5.11 -23.48
CA LYS A 128 3.25 4.02 -23.68
C LYS A 128 2.51 2.68 -23.74
N ALA A 129 2.26 2.22 -24.97
CA ALA A 129 1.77 0.89 -25.41
C ALA A 129 0.86 0.15 -24.41
N VAL A 130 -0.45 0.14 -24.67
CA VAL A 130 -1.40 -0.73 -23.96
C VAL A 130 -0.98 -2.19 -24.18
N PRO A 131 -0.74 -2.97 -23.11
CA PRO A 131 -0.32 -4.36 -23.23
C PRO A 131 -1.30 -5.19 -24.07
N LYS A 132 -0.79 -5.90 -25.08
CA LYS A 132 -1.58 -6.79 -25.93
C LYS A 132 -1.71 -8.16 -25.28
N GLY A 133 -2.91 -8.71 -25.27
CA GLY A 133 -3.20 -10.06 -24.74
C GLY A 133 -3.75 -10.07 -23.32
N PRO A 134 -4.22 -11.25 -22.86
CA PRO A 134 -4.80 -11.41 -21.52
C PRO A 134 -3.77 -11.13 -20.42
N PRO A 135 -4.18 -10.56 -19.28
CA PRO A 135 -3.28 -10.30 -18.16
C PRO A 135 -2.74 -11.60 -17.56
N SER A 136 -1.45 -11.60 -17.22
CA SER A 136 -0.85 -12.66 -16.40
C SER A 136 -1.57 -12.79 -15.05
N PHE A 137 -1.37 -13.89 -14.33
CA PHE A 137 -1.93 -14.07 -12.98
C PHE A 137 -1.52 -12.92 -12.04
N ALA A 138 -0.23 -12.57 -12.04
CA ALA A 138 0.29 -11.46 -11.24
C ALA A 138 -0.35 -10.12 -11.61
N THR A 139 -0.54 -9.87 -12.91
CA THR A 139 -1.22 -8.65 -13.38
C THR A 139 -2.68 -8.63 -12.95
N ARG A 140 -3.39 -9.77 -13.00
CA ARG A 140 -4.77 -9.86 -12.49
C ARG A 140 -4.84 -9.49 -11.01
N LYS A 141 -3.93 -10.02 -10.19
CA LYS A 141 -3.86 -9.65 -8.77
C LYS A 141 -3.54 -8.17 -8.55
N ALA A 142 -2.65 -7.61 -9.36
CA ALA A 142 -2.37 -6.17 -9.34
C ALA A 142 -3.57 -5.30 -9.78
N LEU A 143 -4.39 -5.77 -10.73
CA LEU A 143 -5.62 -5.09 -11.12
C LEU A 143 -6.68 -5.17 -10.01
N GLU A 144 -6.79 -6.31 -9.33
CA GLU A 144 -7.70 -6.49 -8.17
C GLU A 144 -7.32 -5.57 -6.99
N ASP A 145 -6.03 -5.24 -6.82
CA ASP A 145 -5.56 -4.29 -5.79
C ASP A 145 -5.84 -2.81 -6.14
N ALA A 146 -6.17 -2.48 -7.40
CA ALA A 146 -6.50 -1.11 -7.79
C ALA A 146 -8.02 -0.88 -7.80
N SER A 147 -8.48 0.16 -7.10
CA SER A 147 -9.89 0.54 -7.03
C SER A 147 -10.10 1.89 -7.69
N GLU A 148 -10.97 1.97 -8.70
CA GLU A 148 -11.41 3.25 -9.26
C GLU A 148 -12.33 3.96 -8.27
N VAL A 149 -11.96 5.16 -7.85
CA VAL A 149 -12.71 5.98 -6.89
C VAL A 149 -13.67 6.92 -7.61
N LYS A 150 -13.17 7.63 -8.64
CA LYS A 150 -13.92 8.70 -9.30
C LYS A 150 -13.61 8.83 -10.80
N ASP A 151 -14.70 8.87 -11.57
CA ASP A 151 -14.80 9.26 -12.99
C ASP A 151 -13.73 8.67 -13.94
N GLY A 152 -13.27 7.44 -13.69
CA GLY A 152 -12.29 6.77 -14.56
C GLY A 152 -10.86 7.29 -14.50
N TRP A 153 -10.52 8.21 -13.60
CA TRP A 153 -9.20 8.86 -13.55
C TRP A 153 -8.52 8.86 -12.18
N LEU A 154 -9.28 8.77 -11.07
CA LEU A 154 -8.72 8.71 -9.71
C LEU A 154 -8.80 7.28 -9.17
N PHE A 155 -7.65 6.69 -8.88
CA PHE A 155 -7.52 5.32 -8.38
C PHE A 155 -6.84 5.28 -7.00
N LEU A 156 -7.26 4.33 -6.18
CA LEU A 156 -6.63 3.97 -4.90
C LEU A 156 -6.08 2.55 -4.96
N SER A 157 -4.89 2.30 -4.42
CA SER A 157 -4.37 0.94 -4.29
C SER A 157 -3.43 0.73 -3.11
N GLY A 158 -3.02 -0.52 -2.90
CA GLY A 158 -1.81 -0.88 -2.19
C GLY A 158 -0.60 -0.87 -3.12
N GLN A 159 0.51 -1.41 -2.62
CA GLN A 159 1.78 -1.46 -3.32
C GLN A 159 1.79 -2.43 -4.51
N LEU A 160 0.92 -3.45 -4.50
CA LEU A 160 0.89 -4.48 -5.54
C LEU A 160 0.54 -3.88 -6.90
N ALA A 161 -0.51 -3.05 -6.97
CA ALA A 161 -0.85 -2.34 -8.20
C ALA A 161 0.27 -1.36 -8.64
N ALA A 162 0.81 -0.59 -7.69
CA ALA A 162 1.87 0.39 -7.94
C ALA A 162 3.19 -0.24 -8.42
N SER A 163 3.39 -1.53 -8.13
CA SER A 163 4.59 -2.29 -8.51
C SER A 163 4.46 -3.04 -9.84
N SER A 164 3.32 -2.96 -10.53
CA SER A 164 3.07 -3.68 -11.79
C SER A 164 2.89 -2.70 -12.95
N LEU A 165 3.90 -2.57 -13.81
CA LEU A 165 3.82 -1.69 -14.98
C LEU A 165 2.68 -2.10 -15.92
N ASP A 166 2.46 -3.40 -16.10
CA ASP A 166 1.38 -3.93 -16.94
C ASP A 166 0.00 -3.52 -16.39
N CYS A 167 -0.18 -3.58 -15.06
CA CYS A 167 -1.40 -3.07 -14.40
C CYS A 167 -1.58 -1.57 -14.65
N LEU A 168 -0.53 -0.78 -14.38
CA LEU A 168 -0.55 0.68 -14.55
C LEU A 168 -0.87 1.09 -16.00
N GLN A 169 -0.27 0.41 -16.98
CA GLN A 169 -0.53 0.67 -18.41
C GLN A 169 -1.95 0.27 -18.82
N ARG A 170 -2.49 -0.85 -18.33
CA ARG A 170 -3.86 -1.28 -18.62
C ARG A 170 -4.91 -0.34 -18.04
N LEU A 171 -4.67 0.20 -16.85
CA LEU A 171 -5.53 1.22 -16.23
C LEU A 171 -5.39 2.61 -16.89
N GLY A 172 -4.31 2.81 -17.67
CA GLY A 172 -3.97 4.08 -18.29
C GLY A 172 -3.41 5.09 -17.29
N ILE A 173 -2.78 4.62 -16.21
CA ILE A 173 -2.18 5.48 -15.19
C ILE A 173 -1.01 6.24 -15.81
N SER A 174 -1.00 7.54 -15.54
CA SER A 174 0.02 8.49 -16.01
C SER A 174 0.83 9.08 -14.86
N HIS A 175 0.22 9.16 -13.69
CA HIS A 175 0.78 9.75 -12.48
C HIS A 175 0.56 8.82 -11.29
N VAL A 176 1.53 8.78 -10.38
CA VAL A 176 1.45 7.96 -9.16
C VAL A 176 1.80 8.84 -7.96
N MET A 177 0.88 8.92 -6.99
CA MET A 177 1.17 9.48 -5.67
C MET A 177 1.53 8.34 -4.73
N ASN A 178 2.79 8.30 -4.31
CA ASN A 178 3.32 7.30 -3.38
C ASN A 178 3.33 7.87 -1.96
N CYS A 179 2.43 7.40 -1.11
CA CYS A 179 2.32 7.83 0.29
C CYS A 179 3.24 7.03 1.24
N CYS A 180 4.33 6.48 0.70
CA CYS A 180 5.33 5.68 1.42
C CYS A 180 6.73 6.07 0.92
N GLU A 181 7.47 6.86 1.68
CA GLU A 181 8.80 7.33 1.29
C GLU A 181 9.77 6.18 0.96
N ARG A 182 9.74 5.15 1.79
CA ARG A 182 10.66 4.01 1.71
C ARG A 182 10.28 2.98 0.65
N ILE A 183 9.14 3.14 -0.02
CA ILE A 183 8.76 2.31 -1.15
C ILE A 183 9.30 2.93 -2.45
N PRO A 184 10.15 2.22 -3.22
CA PRO A 184 10.72 2.78 -4.45
C PRO A 184 9.67 3.07 -5.53
N CYS A 185 9.83 4.20 -6.22
CA CYS A 185 9.06 4.51 -7.43
C CYS A 185 9.67 3.76 -8.63
N LYS A 186 9.18 2.54 -8.92
CA LYS A 186 9.83 1.60 -9.86
C LYS A 186 9.90 2.06 -11.32
N PHE A 187 9.01 2.94 -11.76
CA PHE A 187 8.85 3.27 -13.19
C PHE A 187 9.12 4.75 -13.50
N LYS A 188 10.07 5.37 -12.77
CA LYS A 188 10.58 6.72 -13.10
C LYS A 188 11.00 6.77 -14.58
N GLY A 189 10.65 7.87 -15.28
CA GLY A 189 10.85 8.02 -16.73
C GLY A 189 9.74 7.42 -17.62
N ARG A 190 8.82 6.63 -17.04
CA ARG A 190 7.58 6.19 -17.71
C ARG A 190 6.33 6.84 -17.12
N LEU A 191 6.34 7.06 -15.82
CA LEU A 191 5.26 7.70 -15.06
C LEU A 191 5.82 8.91 -14.30
N LYS A 192 4.96 9.88 -14.02
CA LYS A 192 5.25 10.99 -13.11
C LYS A 192 4.91 10.58 -11.68
N TYR A 193 5.80 10.89 -10.73
CA TYR A 193 5.63 10.52 -9.33
C TYR A 193 5.62 11.74 -8.42
N LYS A 194 4.77 11.70 -7.39
CA LYS A 194 4.88 12.53 -6.19
C LYS A 194 5.01 11.60 -4.99
N VAL A 195 6.03 11.82 -4.17
CA VAL A 195 6.20 11.09 -2.91
C VAL A 195 5.67 11.97 -1.77
N ILE A 196 4.82 11.39 -0.93
CA ILE A 196 4.32 11.98 0.31
C ILE A 196 4.88 11.14 1.47
N PRO A 197 5.87 11.63 2.23
CA PRO A 197 6.61 10.85 3.21
C PRO A 197 5.86 10.72 4.54
N VAL A 198 4.65 10.19 4.50
CA VAL A 198 3.81 10.02 5.69
C VAL A 198 3.91 8.59 6.24
N MET A 199 4.18 8.47 7.54
CA MET A 199 4.18 7.21 8.27
C MET A 199 2.77 6.86 8.76
N ASP A 200 2.41 5.58 8.81
CA ASP A 200 1.07 5.15 9.23
C ASP A 200 0.95 4.97 10.75
N THR A 201 1.34 6.00 11.51
CA THR A 201 1.38 5.95 12.98
C THR A 201 0.40 6.93 13.59
N LYS A 202 0.03 6.67 14.85
CA LYS A 202 -0.80 7.60 15.64
C LYS A 202 -0.11 8.95 15.87
N SER A 203 1.23 8.97 15.85
CA SER A 203 2.06 10.18 16.03
C SER A 203 2.27 11.00 14.76
N SER A 204 1.89 10.48 13.59
CA SER A 204 2.07 11.21 12.33
C SER A 204 0.99 12.27 12.16
N ASP A 205 1.42 13.48 11.79
CA ASP A 205 0.52 14.53 11.32
C ASP A 205 0.34 14.37 9.80
N ILE A 206 -0.83 13.93 9.35
CA ILE A 206 -1.14 13.79 7.92
C ILE A 206 -1.57 15.13 7.31
N ARG A 207 -2.00 16.09 8.14
CA ARG A 207 -2.59 17.35 7.66
C ARG A 207 -1.56 18.23 6.97
N VAL A 208 -0.30 18.18 7.42
CA VAL A 208 0.81 18.91 6.76
C VAL A 208 1.01 18.49 5.30
N TYR A 209 0.55 17.30 4.91
CA TYR A 209 0.69 16.78 3.55
C TYR A 209 -0.55 17.00 2.67
N ILE A 210 -1.68 17.41 3.25
CA ILE A 210 -2.92 17.60 2.49
C ILE A 210 -2.76 18.62 1.35
N PRO A 211 -2.15 19.82 1.55
CA PRO A 211 -2.00 20.79 0.47
C PRO A 211 -1.24 20.23 -0.74
N ASP A 212 -0.12 19.54 -0.50
CA ASP A 212 0.71 18.92 -1.52
C ASP A 212 -0.02 17.80 -2.27
N ALA A 213 -0.76 16.96 -1.53
CA ALA A 213 -1.54 15.88 -2.11
C ALA A 213 -2.68 16.42 -2.99
N VAL A 214 -3.37 17.46 -2.51
CA VAL A 214 -4.46 18.12 -3.24
C VAL A 214 -3.94 18.75 -4.53
N ALA A 215 -2.85 19.54 -4.43
CA ALA A 215 -2.24 20.19 -5.58
C ALA A 215 -1.81 19.18 -6.65
N PHE A 216 -1.22 18.05 -6.25
CA PHE A 216 -0.82 17.01 -7.19
C PHE A 216 -2.03 16.36 -7.87
N ILE A 217 -3.08 16.00 -7.13
CA ILE A 217 -4.27 15.39 -7.74
C ILE A 217 -4.95 16.37 -8.71
N ASP A 218 -5.02 17.66 -8.36
CA ASP A 218 -5.57 18.70 -9.23
C ASP A 218 -4.74 18.93 -10.49
N GLU A 219 -3.40 18.90 -10.40
CA GLU A 219 -2.51 18.95 -11.56
C GLU A 219 -2.84 17.82 -12.55
N VAL A 220 -3.02 16.60 -12.05
CA VAL A 220 -3.34 15.44 -12.91
C VAL A 220 -4.70 15.60 -13.57
N LEU A 221 -5.70 16.06 -12.81
CA LEU A 221 -7.04 16.33 -13.34
C LEU A 221 -7.01 17.40 -14.44
N ALA A 222 -6.30 18.51 -14.21
CA ALA A 222 -6.13 19.58 -15.19
C ALA A 222 -5.43 19.10 -16.46
N ALA A 223 -4.45 18.21 -16.32
CA ALA A 223 -3.76 17.56 -17.44
C ALA A 223 -4.58 16.47 -18.15
N LYS A 224 -5.82 16.20 -17.71
CA LYS A 224 -6.67 15.09 -18.17
C LYS A 224 -5.96 13.73 -18.08
N GLY A 225 -5.08 13.60 -17.09
CA GLY A 225 -4.37 12.36 -16.79
C GLY A 225 -5.18 11.44 -15.88
N LYS A 226 -4.58 10.29 -15.57
CA LYS A 226 -5.07 9.37 -14.53
C LYS A 226 -4.01 9.21 -13.44
N VAL A 227 -4.45 9.27 -12.18
CA VAL A 227 -3.60 9.15 -11.00
C VAL A 227 -3.92 7.88 -10.21
N LEU A 228 -2.88 7.17 -9.81
CA LEU A 228 -2.95 6.13 -8.79
C LEU A 228 -2.37 6.68 -7.48
N VAL A 229 -3.19 6.74 -6.44
CA VAL A 229 -2.76 7.09 -5.08
C VAL A 229 -2.59 5.81 -4.28
N HIS A 230 -1.37 5.51 -3.84
CA HIS A 230 -1.10 4.28 -3.11
C HIS A 230 -0.32 4.50 -1.82
N CYS A 231 -0.46 3.55 -0.90
CA CYS A 231 0.48 3.35 0.19
C CYS A 231 0.92 1.88 0.19
N MET A 232 1.29 1.31 1.34
CA MET A 232 1.64 -0.10 1.44
C MET A 232 0.42 -1.00 1.20
N VAL A 233 -0.58 -0.93 2.09
CA VAL A 233 -1.80 -1.76 2.04
C VAL A 233 -2.91 -1.10 1.22
N GLY A 234 -2.86 0.22 1.06
CA GLY A 234 -3.96 0.99 0.47
C GLY A 234 -5.17 1.10 1.40
N ALA A 235 -4.96 1.09 2.71
CA ALA A 235 -6.05 1.16 3.70
C ALA A 235 -6.12 2.52 4.41
N SER A 236 -4.98 3.11 4.79
CA SER A 236 -4.97 4.26 5.69
C SER A 236 -4.41 5.54 5.06
N ARG A 237 -3.10 5.68 4.84
CA ARG A 237 -2.49 6.92 4.30
C ARG A 237 -3.05 7.39 2.96
N SER A 238 -3.03 6.53 1.95
CA SER A 238 -3.54 6.88 0.60
C SER A 238 -5.02 7.23 0.63
N VAL A 239 -5.81 6.44 1.36
CA VAL A 239 -7.24 6.70 1.60
C VAL A 239 -7.44 8.07 2.24
N SER A 240 -6.69 8.39 3.29
CA SER A 240 -6.83 9.65 4.02
C SER A 240 -6.59 10.87 3.12
N LEU A 241 -5.55 10.85 2.28
CA LEU A 241 -5.27 11.95 1.36
C LEU A 241 -6.34 12.07 0.25
N VAL A 242 -6.88 10.95 -0.23
CA VAL A 242 -8.01 10.99 -1.19
C VAL A 242 -9.29 11.51 -0.53
N LEU A 243 -9.57 11.17 0.72
CA LEU A 243 -10.69 11.73 1.48
C LEU A 243 -10.54 13.24 1.64
N ALA A 244 -9.35 13.71 2.03
CA ALA A 244 -9.05 15.12 2.14
C ALA A 244 -9.27 15.86 0.81
N TRP A 245 -8.84 15.27 -0.32
CA TRP A 245 -9.08 15.85 -1.65
C TRP A 245 -10.57 15.91 -2.01
N LEU A 246 -11.35 14.86 -1.72
CA LEU A 246 -12.81 14.85 -1.94
C LEU A 246 -13.50 15.95 -1.11
N VAL A 247 -13.08 16.16 0.13
CA VAL A 247 -13.58 17.24 0.98
C VAL A 247 -13.17 18.61 0.42
N ALA A 248 -11.89 18.80 0.09
CA ALA A 248 -11.34 20.08 -0.36
C ALA A 248 -11.91 20.53 -1.70
N GLN A 249 -11.89 19.64 -2.71
CA GLN A 249 -12.17 20.00 -4.10
C GLN A 249 -13.58 19.65 -4.55
N CYS A 250 -14.11 18.50 -4.09
CA CYS A 250 -15.49 18.12 -4.43
C CYS A 250 -16.53 18.67 -3.44
N LYS A 251 -16.09 19.35 -2.36
CA LYS A 251 -16.95 19.83 -1.26
C LYS A 251 -17.86 18.74 -0.70
N LEU A 252 -17.38 17.49 -0.75
CA LEU A 252 -18.13 16.34 -0.29
C LEU A 252 -17.93 16.19 1.23
N PRO A 253 -18.99 16.13 2.05
CA PRO A 253 -18.84 15.89 3.48
C PRO A 253 -18.06 14.59 3.74
N LEU A 254 -17.17 14.60 4.71
CA LEU A 254 -16.23 13.51 5.01
C LEU A 254 -16.92 12.16 5.19
N LYS A 255 -18.09 12.13 5.84
CA LYS A 255 -18.89 10.90 5.98
C LYS A 255 -19.28 10.32 4.61
N GLN A 256 -19.73 11.17 3.70
CA GLN A 256 -20.10 10.76 2.33
C GLN A 256 -18.87 10.39 1.50
N ALA A 257 -17.77 11.14 1.65
CA ALA A 257 -16.49 10.82 1.01
C ALA A 257 -15.97 9.46 1.45
N PHE A 258 -16.05 9.15 2.75
CA PHE A 258 -15.65 7.85 3.28
C PHE A 258 -16.54 6.72 2.78
N GLN A 259 -17.86 6.92 2.78
CA GLN A 259 -18.81 5.94 2.22
C GLN A 259 -18.53 5.66 0.74
N LEU A 260 -18.28 6.70 -0.07
CA LEU A 260 -17.90 6.56 -1.47
C LEU A 260 -16.63 5.72 -1.60
N VAL A 261 -15.55 6.08 -0.90
CA VAL A 261 -14.28 5.35 -0.98
C VAL A 261 -14.44 3.91 -0.50
N ARG A 262 -15.13 3.67 0.62
CA ARG A 262 -15.36 2.34 1.18
C ARG A 262 -16.20 1.45 0.24
N SER A 263 -17.15 2.02 -0.50
CA SER A 263 -17.95 1.30 -1.50
C SER A 263 -17.10 0.78 -2.69
N LYS A 264 -16.01 1.50 -3.01
CA LYS A 264 -15.07 1.12 -4.08
C LYS A 264 -13.91 0.28 -3.57
N ARG A 265 -13.51 0.49 -2.31
CA ARG A 265 -12.39 -0.17 -1.64
C ARG A 265 -12.79 -0.55 -0.22
N HIS A 266 -13.38 -1.74 -0.08
CA HIS A 266 -13.93 -2.30 1.17
C HIS A 266 -12.96 -2.36 2.36
N GLN A 267 -11.65 -2.26 2.12
CA GLN A 267 -10.58 -2.28 3.11
C GLN A 267 -10.15 -0.89 3.59
N ALA A 268 -10.69 0.19 3.00
CA ALA A 268 -10.35 1.58 3.32
C ALA A 268 -10.62 1.91 4.80
N ARG A 269 -9.58 2.00 5.61
CA ARG A 269 -9.63 2.13 7.05
C ARG A 269 -8.46 3.00 7.51
N PRO A 270 -8.60 4.34 7.47
CA PRO A 270 -7.65 5.24 8.10
C PRO A 270 -7.39 4.84 9.55
N ASN A 271 -6.16 5.03 10.00
CA ASN A 271 -5.87 4.88 11.42
C ASN A 271 -6.66 5.95 12.22
N ARG A 272 -6.87 5.69 13.51
CA ARG A 272 -7.70 6.56 14.35
C ARG A 272 -7.25 8.03 14.38
N SER A 273 -5.94 8.27 14.46
CA SER A 273 -5.38 9.63 14.49
C SER A 273 -5.68 10.36 13.18
N PHE A 274 -5.57 9.68 12.03
CA PHE A 274 -5.93 10.26 10.75
C PHE A 274 -7.42 10.53 10.62
N CYS A 275 -8.30 9.67 11.17
CA CYS A 275 -9.73 9.98 11.22
C CYS A 275 -9.99 11.29 11.98
N GLU A 276 -9.37 11.46 13.15
CA GLU A 276 -9.49 12.68 13.97
C GLU A 276 -9.02 13.92 13.20
N GLN A 277 -7.83 13.83 12.60
CA GLN A 277 -7.25 14.88 11.78
C GLN A 277 -8.11 15.24 10.54
N LEU A 278 -8.74 14.26 9.91
CA LEU A 278 -9.65 14.48 8.77
C LEU A 278 -10.95 15.15 9.21
N MET A 279 -11.50 14.81 10.36
CA MET A 279 -12.70 15.47 10.90
C MET A 279 -12.41 16.94 11.23
N ASP A 280 -11.24 17.23 11.82
CA ASP A 280 -10.82 18.61 12.05
C ASP A 280 -10.62 19.37 10.72
N PHE A 281 -9.98 18.72 9.73
CA PHE A 281 -9.81 19.29 8.39
C PHE A 281 -11.15 19.58 7.69
N GLU A 282 -12.14 18.71 7.83
CA GLU A 282 -13.49 18.93 7.29
C GLU A 282 -14.14 20.16 7.92
N GLU A 283 -14.07 20.29 9.25
CA GLU A 283 -14.63 21.45 9.95
C GLU A 283 -14.03 22.77 9.47
N GLU A 284 -12.71 22.81 9.29
CA GLU A 284 -12.01 23.98 8.77
C GLU A 284 -12.34 24.29 7.31
N THR A 285 -12.58 23.25 6.50
CA THR A 285 -12.79 23.38 5.06
C THR A 285 -14.24 23.68 4.68
N LEU A 286 -15.19 23.07 5.39
CA LEU A 286 -16.63 23.11 5.09
C LEU A 286 -17.45 23.82 6.18
N GLY A 287 -16.85 24.17 7.32
CA GLY A 287 -17.52 24.86 8.43
C GLY A 287 -18.32 23.94 9.36
N SER A 288 -18.30 22.61 9.15
CA SER A 288 -18.99 21.64 10.01
C SER A 288 -18.40 20.24 9.87
N ARG A 289 -18.52 19.42 10.92
CA ARG A 289 -18.17 17.99 10.89
C ARG A 289 -19.37 17.14 10.52
N SER A 290 -19.22 16.24 9.55
CA SER A 290 -20.26 15.28 9.16
C SER A 290 -20.01 13.86 9.65
N ALA A 291 -18.76 13.52 9.97
CA ALA A 291 -18.35 12.20 10.43
C ALA A 291 -17.99 12.20 11.92
N CYS A 292 -18.12 11.03 12.55
CA CYS A 292 -17.54 10.71 13.84
C CYS A 292 -16.65 9.47 13.74
N LEU A 293 -15.83 9.18 14.75
CA LEU A 293 -14.95 7.99 14.74
C LEU A 293 -15.69 6.69 14.46
N ALA A 294 -16.92 6.56 14.95
CA ALA A 294 -17.74 5.37 14.78
C ALA A 294 -17.98 5.07 13.29
N ASP A 295 -18.19 6.09 12.46
CA ASP A 295 -18.42 5.95 11.02
C ASP A 295 -17.26 5.24 10.29
N PHE A 296 -16.04 5.30 10.82
CA PHE A 296 -14.84 4.68 10.21
C PHE A 296 -14.59 3.23 10.61
N PHE A 297 -15.19 2.77 11.72
CA PHE A 297 -14.86 1.47 12.32
C PHE A 297 -16.06 0.51 12.44
N HIS A 298 -17.27 0.96 12.12
CA HIS A 298 -18.42 0.05 12.00
C HIS A 298 -18.27 -0.86 10.78
N LYS A 299 -18.56 -2.15 10.99
CA LYS A 299 -18.55 -3.21 9.96
C LYS A 299 -19.79 -3.12 9.09
#